data_AF-A0A7C5ZFE4-F1
#
_entry.id   AF-A0A7C5ZFE4-F1
#
_cell.length_a   1.000
_cell.length_b   1.000
_cell.length_c   1.000
_cell.angle_alpha   90.00
_cell.angle_beta   90.00
_cell.angle_gamma   90.00
#
_symmetry.space_group_name_H-M   'P 1'
#
loop_
_entity.id
_entity.type
_entity.pdbx_description
1 polymer ?
#
loop_
_entity_poly.entity_id
_entity_poly.type
_entity_poly.pdbx_seq_one_letter_code
_entity_poly.pdbx_strand_id
1 'polypeptide(L)'
;MKIRIPVLIVLAMMAHLTLKADVFLKQKRYTGAYQMMGTSQPAEEVIETIWLAEDRIATSSDKQSMLILMDRGLRVLIDHEEKTYTEIPLDMSKMAETDEEAQAMQQMMNTLMQMNVTVRPTGKTRQIGQWKCHQYIQTLETAMGNMNFEL
;
A
#
# COMPACT_ATOMS: atom_id res chain seq x y z
N MET A 1 -40.52 -27.20 -22.84
CA MET A 1 -40.30 -26.13 -21.83
C MET A 1 -40.04 -24.82 -22.59
N LYS A 2 -41.02 -23.90 -22.69
CA LYS A 2 -40.88 -22.65 -23.47
C LYS A 2 -40.28 -21.57 -22.57
N ILE A 3 -38.96 -21.35 -22.67
CA ILE A 3 -38.28 -20.26 -21.96
C ILE A 3 -38.78 -18.93 -22.53
N ARG A 4 -39.38 -18.10 -21.68
CA ARG A 4 -39.95 -16.81 -22.09
C ARG A 4 -38.84 -15.76 -22.15
N ILE A 5 -38.81 -14.99 -23.23
CA ILE A 5 -37.88 -13.86 -23.50
C ILE A 5 -37.59 -12.97 -22.27
N PRO A 6 -38.55 -12.58 -21.41
CA PRO A 6 -38.24 -11.79 -20.20
C PRO A 6 -37.32 -12.51 -19.20
N VAL A 7 -37.36 -13.84 -19.12
CA VAL A 7 -36.46 -14.63 -18.26
C VAL A 7 -35.01 -14.54 -18.75
N LEU A 8 -34.81 -14.52 -20.07
CA LEU A 8 -33.50 -14.36 -20.69
C LEU A 8 -32.91 -12.96 -20.44
N ILE A 9 -33.74 -11.92 -20.44
CA ILE A 9 -33.31 -10.54 -20.18
C ILE A 9 -32.90 -10.37 -18.71
N VAL A 10 -33.68 -10.92 -17.77
CA VAL A 10 -33.37 -10.87 -16.34
C VAL A 10 -32.09 -11.67 -16.01
N LEU A 11 -31.88 -12.82 -16.68
CA LEU A 11 -30.66 -13.62 -16.53
C LEU A 11 -29.43 -12.88 -17.08
N ALA A 12 -29.57 -12.20 -18.22
CA ALA A 12 -28.49 -11.38 -18.79
C ALA A 12 -28.14 -10.19 -17.90
N MET A 13 -29.13 -9.52 -17.30
CA MET A 13 -28.89 -8.41 -16.37
C MET A 13 -28.17 -8.85 -15.08
N MET A 14 -28.45 -10.05 -14.56
CA MET A 14 -27.75 -10.58 -13.38
C MET A 14 -26.32 -11.04 -13.67
N ALA A 15 -25.98 -11.37 -14.92
CA ALA A 15 -24.62 -11.78 -15.30
C ALA A 15 -23.59 -10.63 -15.27
N HIS A 16 -24.03 -9.37 -15.25
CA HIS A 16 -23.13 -8.21 -15.17
C HIS A 16 -22.63 -7.90 -13.76
N LEU A 17 -23.25 -8.46 -12.72
CA LEU A 17 -22.89 -8.22 -11.31
C LEU A 17 -21.63 -8.99 -10.87
N THR A 18 -21.12 -9.91 -11.69
CA THR A 18 -19.95 -10.72 -11.36
C THR A 18 -18.67 -10.26 -12.05
N LEU A 19 -18.65 -9.11 -12.73
CA LEU A 19 -17.40 -8.52 -13.21
C LEU A 19 -16.65 -7.86 -12.04
N LYS A 20 -15.85 -8.66 -11.33
CA LYS A 20 -14.74 -8.16 -10.52
C LYS A 20 -13.66 -7.68 -11.50
N ALA A 21 -13.73 -6.41 -11.89
CA ALA A 21 -12.72 -5.81 -12.73
C ALA A 21 -11.46 -5.52 -11.90
N ASP A 22 -10.30 -5.88 -12.44
CA ASP A 22 -9.02 -5.43 -11.91
C ASP A 22 -8.93 -3.91 -12.02
N VAL A 23 -8.39 -3.27 -10.98
CA VAL A 23 -8.22 -1.82 -10.92
C VAL A 23 -6.80 -1.45 -11.29
N PHE A 24 -6.67 -0.60 -12.30
CA PHE A 24 -5.41 -0.01 -12.72
C PHE A 24 -5.31 1.43 -12.22
N LEU A 25 -4.20 1.76 -11.56
CA LEU A 25 -3.88 3.12 -11.15
C LEU A 25 -2.48 3.51 -11.65
N LYS A 26 -2.35 4.76 -12.10
CA LYS A 26 -1.06 5.37 -12.40
C LYS A 26 -0.89 6.61 -11.53
N GLN A 27 0.14 6.63 -10.70
CA GLN A 27 0.41 7.68 -9.74
C GLN A 27 1.76 8.32 -10.03
N LYS A 28 1.81 9.65 -9.98
CA LYS A 28 3.06 10.41 -9.96
C LYS A 28 3.34 10.83 -8.51
N ARG A 29 4.40 10.30 -7.92
CA ARG A 29 4.83 10.58 -6.56
C ARG A 29 6.03 11.51 -6.59
N TYR A 30 5.90 12.66 -5.94
CA TYR A 30 7.03 13.57 -5.69
C TYR A 30 7.40 13.47 -4.22
N THR A 31 8.66 13.13 -3.95
CA THR A 31 9.22 13.14 -2.61
C THR A 31 10.28 14.24 -2.58
N GLY A 32 10.05 15.27 -1.76
CA GLY A 32 11.03 16.34 -1.55
C GLY A 32 12.26 15.81 -0.81
N ALA A 33 13.37 16.54 -0.87
CA ALA A 33 14.56 16.17 -0.12
C ALA A 33 14.28 16.25 1.39
N TYR A 34 14.62 15.20 2.14
CA TYR A 34 14.48 15.17 3.59
C TYR A 34 15.65 14.45 4.24
N GLN A 35 15.97 14.85 5.47
CA GLN A 35 16.97 14.19 6.30
C GLN A 35 16.26 13.47 7.43
N MET A 36 16.54 12.18 7.57
CA MET A 36 16.01 11.37 8.65
C MET A 36 17.16 10.55 9.23
N MET A 37 17.41 10.70 10.54
CA MET A 37 18.41 9.92 11.28
C MET A 37 19.81 9.88 10.61
N GLY A 38 20.32 11.05 10.19
CA GLY A 38 21.65 11.16 9.57
C GLY A 38 21.76 10.67 8.11
N THR A 39 20.68 10.16 7.53
CA THR A 39 20.61 9.78 6.12
C THR A 39 19.89 10.86 5.33
N SER A 40 20.51 11.37 4.27
CA SER A 40 19.92 12.36 3.37
C SER A 40 19.28 11.65 2.19
N GLN A 41 17.97 11.83 2.01
CA GLN A 41 17.23 11.35 0.83
C GLN A 41 17.10 12.52 -0.17
N PRO A 42 17.61 12.38 -1.41
CA PRO A 42 17.45 13.41 -2.43
C PRO A 42 16.00 13.53 -2.86
N ALA A 43 15.64 14.67 -3.46
CA ALA A 43 14.32 14.80 -4.06
C ALA A 43 14.18 13.83 -5.24
N GLU A 44 13.09 13.08 -5.29
CA GLU A 44 12.82 12.10 -6.34
C GLU A 44 11.39 12.25 -6.85
N GLU A 45 11.23 12.10 -8.16
CA GLU A 45 9.94 11.97 -8.81
C GLU A 45 9.83 10.55 -9.38
N VAL A 46 8.82 9.80 -8.93
CA VAL A 46 8.61 8.41 -9.35
C VAL A 46 7.20 8.29 -9.95
N ILE A 47 7.13 7.67 -11.13
CA ILE A 47 5.86 7.25 -11.72
C ILE A 47 5.64 5.79 -11.35
N GLU A 48 4.61 5.55 -10.55
CA GLU A 48 4.24 4.23 -10.07
C GLU A 48 2.97 3.76 -10.78
N THR A 49 2.96 2.49 -11.11
CA THR A 49 1.81 1.80 -11.69
C THR A 49 1.35 0.75 -10.69
N ILE A 50 0.06 0.79 -10.32
CA ILE A 50 -0.53 -0.11 -9.34
C ILE A 50 -1.65 -0.88 -10.02
N TRP A 51 -1.59 -2.20 -9.94
CA TRP A 51 -2.67 -3.11 -10.31
C TRP A 51 -3.22 -3.75 -9.04
N LEU A 52 -4.52 -3.64 -8.84
CA LEU A 52 -5.24 -4.29 -7.76
C LEU A 52 -6.22 -5.27 -8.38
N ALA A 53 -6.03 -6.55 -8.08
CA ALA A 53 -6.96 -7.61 -8.42
C ALA A 53 -7.43 -8.28 -7.13
N GLU A 54 -8.33 -9.25 -7.24
CA GLU A 54 -8.98 -9.88 -6.07
C GLU A 54 -7.99 -10.46 -5.05
N ASP A 55 -6.94 -11.14 -5.53
CA ASP A 55 -6.00 -11.90 -4.72
C ASP A 55 -4.55 -11.41 -4.87
N ARG A 56 -4.34 -10.31 -5.61
CA ARG A 56 -3.00 -9.84 -5.95
C ARG A 56 -2.92 -8.34 -6.11
N ILE A 57 -1.78 -7.81 -5.72
CA ILE A 57 -1.42 -6.40 -5.90
C ILE A 57 -0.07 -6.36 -6.60
N ALA A 58 0.06 -5.57 -7.65
CA ALA A 58 1.33 -5.31 -8.30
C ALA A 58 1.61 -3.82 -8.32
N THR A 59 2.69 -3.40 -7.70
CA THR A 59 3.21 -2.04 -7.79
C THR A 59 4.50 -2.07 -8.59
N SER A 60 4.61 -1.23 -9.61
CA SER A 60 5.80 -1.17 -10.47
C SER A 60 6.24 0.27 -10.68
N SER A 61 7.54 0.48 -10.58
CA SER A 61 8.24 1.73 -10.88
C SER A 61 9.41 1.45 -11.81
N ASP A 62 10.17 2.47 -12.17
CA ASP A 62 11.35 2.31 -13.04
C ASP A 62 12.41 1.39 -12.42
N LYS A 63 12.73 1.59 -11.13
CA LYS A 63 13.83 0.89 -10.46
C LYS A 63 13.42 -0.43 -9.78
N GLN A 64 12.17 -0.53 -9.34
CA GLN A 64 11.72 -1.66 -8.56
C GLN A 64 10.24 -1.99 -8.80
N SER A 65 9.89 -3.25 -8.59
CA SER A 65 8.51 -3.71 -8.54
C SER A 65 8.25 -4.54 -7.29
N MET A 66 7.01 -4.52 -6.82
CA MET A 66 6.54 -5.32 -5.71
C MET A 66 5.26 -6.05 -6.14
N LEU A 67 5.22 -7.35 -5.90
CA LEU A 67 4.03 -8.18 -6.07
C LEU A 67 3.60 -8.69 -4.70
N ILE A 68 2.32 -8.57 -4.37
CA ILE A 68 1.70 -9.23 -3.23
C ILE A 68 0.75 -10.26 -3.83
N LEU A 69 1.00 -11.54 -3.56
CA LEU A 69 0.25 -12.70 -4.03
C LEU A 69 -0.43 -13.34 -2.81
N MET A 70 -1.68 -12.94 -2.55
CA MET A 70 -2.42 -13.38 -1.36
C MET A 70 -2.81 -14.85 -1.46
N ASP A 71 -3.08 -15.33 -2.68
CA ASP A 71 -3.32 -16.75 -3.00
C ASP A 71 -2.15 -17.65 -2.58
N ARG A 72 -0.92 -17.14 -2.68
CA ARG A 72 0.32 -17.84 -2.32
C ARG A 72 0.86 -17.46 -0.94
N GLY A 73 0.27 -16.46 -0.30
CA GLY A 73 0.79 -15.90 0.94
C GLY A 73 2.20 -15.34 0.79
N LEU A 74 2.52 -14.73 -0.36
CA LEU A 74 3.87 -14.28 -0.72
C LEU A 74 3.92 -12.82 -1.14
N ARG A 75 4.98 -12.13 -0.78
CA ARG A 75 5.40 -10.85 -1.35
C ARG A 75 6.70 -11.04 -2.11
N VAL A 76 6.76 -10.56 -3.34
CA VAL A 76 7.96 -10.58 -4.18
C VAL A 76 8.43 -9.15 -4.37
N LEU A 77 9.69 -8.88 -4.04
CA LEU A 77 10.38 -7.64 -4.34
C LEU A 77 11.31 -7.88 -5.52
N ILE A 78 11.23 -7.03 -6.54
CA ILE A 78 12.02 -7.15 -7.77
C ILE A 78 12.84 -5.88 -7.91
N ASP A 79 14.15 -6.05 -7.98
CA ASP A 79 15.11 -4.99 -8.30
C ASP A 79 15.38 -5.03 -9.81
N HIS A 80 15.04 -3.97 -10.53
CA HIS A 80 15.22 -3.90 -11.97
C HIS A 80 16.67 -3.60 -12.38
N GLU A 81 17.45 -2.94 -11.51
CA GLU A 81 18.85 -2.60 -11.77
C GLU A 81 19.72 -3.86 -11.67
N GLU A 82 19.57 -4.58 -10.56
CA GLU A 82 20.33 -5.81 -10.28
C GLU A 82 19.71 -7.05 -10.96
N LYS A 83 18.49 -6.93 -11.49
CA LYS A 83 17.70 -8.05 -12.09
C LYS A 83 17.55 -9.23 -11.13
N THR A 84 17.42 -8.92 -9.84
CA THR A 84 17.20 -9.90 -8.80
C THR A 84 15.79 -9.79 -8.26
N TYR A 85 15.31 -10.86 -7.64
CA TYR A 85 14.07 -10.84 -6.89
C TYR A 85 14.24 -11.54 -5.54
N THR A 86 13.50 -11.05 -4.56
CA THR A 86 13.44 -11.62 -3.22
C THR A 86 12.01 -12.01 -2.90
N GLU A 87 11.83 -13.23 -2.42
CA GLU A 87 10.54 -13.76 -1.98
C GLU A 87 10.43 -13.68 -0.46
N ILE A 88 9.34 -13.08 0.01
CA ILE A 88 9.06 -12.83 1.42
C ILE A 88 7.67 -13.42 1.72
N PRO A 89 7.53 -14.50 2.52
CA PRO A 89 6.22 -14.92 3.00
C PRO A 89 5.49 -13.79 3.74
N LEU A 90 4.20 -13.64 3.47
CA LEU A 90 3.34 -12.68 4.17
C LEU A 90 3.20 -13.06 5.65
N ASP A 91 3.23 -14.35 5.93
CA ASP A 91 3.39 -14.88 7.27
C ASP A 91 4.88 -14.89 7.64
N MET A 92 5.29 -13.81 8.30
CA MET A 92 6.67 -13.59 8.71
C MET A 92 7.18 -14.65 9.71
N SER A 93 6.29 -15.37 10.41
CA SER A 93 6.71 -16.47 11.28
C SER A 93 7.42 -17.60 10.52
N LYS A 94 7.14 -17.73 9.21
CA LYS A 94 7.79 -18.70 8.32
C LYS A 94 9.22 -18.34 7.94
N MET A 95 9.69 -17.13 8.28
CA MET A 95 11.08 -16.73 8.09
C MET A 95 11.96 -17.05 9.29
N ALA A 96 11.37 -17.32 10.46
CA ALA A 96 12.14 -17.63 11.65
C ALA A 96 12.71 -19.04 11.55
N GLU A 97 14.03 -19.15 11.69
CA GLU A 97 14.69 -20.47 11.72
C GLU A 97 14.61 -21.08 13.13
N THR A 98 14.36 -20.24 14.14
CA THR A 98 14.25 -20.62 15.55
C THR A 98 13.02 -20.02 16.22
N ASP A 99 12.51 -20.69 17.25
CA ASP A 99 11.35 -20.22 18.02
C ASP A 99 11.60 -18.86 18.71
N GLU A 100 12.85 -18.56 19.09
CA GLU A 100 13.23 -17.26 19.68
C GLU A 100 13.14 -16.12 18.67
N GLU A 101 13.58 -16.33 17.43
CA GLU A 101 13.45 -15.36 16.34
C GLU A 101 11.99 -15.12 15.96
N ALA A 102 11.17 -16.18 15.96
CA ALA A 102 9.73 -16.07 15.71
C ALA A 102 9.06 -15.18 16.75
N GLN A 103 9.41 -15.35 18.03
CA GLN A 103 8.90 -14.55 19.13
C GLN A 103 9.38 -13.11 19.06
N ALA A 104 10.65 -12.86 18.76
CA ALA A 104 11.19 -11.52 18.57
C ALA A 104 10.49 -10.78 17.42
N MET A 105 10.23 -11.48 16.32
CA MET A 105 9.54 -10.93 15.16
C MET A 105 8.05 -10.64 15.43
N GLN A 106 7.37 -11.52 16.18
CA GLN A 106 6.01 -11.28 16.66
C GLN A 106 5.93 -10.08 17.61
N GLN A 107 6.89 -9.95 18.53
CA GLN A 107 6.95 -8.80 19.44
C GLN A 107 7.17 -7.49 18.67
N MET A 108 8.04 -7.50 17.66
CA MET A 108 8.24 -6.33 16.79
C MET A 108 6.96 -5.96 16.03
N MET A 109 6.27 -6.94 15.43
CA MET A 109 4.97 -6.71 14.75
C MET A 109 3.90 -6.16 15.70
N ASN A 110 3.79 -6.70 16.91
CA ASN A 110 2.85 -6.22 17.93
C ASN A 110 3.15 -4.77 18.35
N THR A 111 4.43 -4.42 18.41
CA THR A 111 4.89 -3.08 18.74
C THR A 111 4.57 -2.08 17.62
N LEU A 112 4.69 -2.50 16.36
CA LEU A 112 4.29 -1.71 15.19
C LEU A 112 2.76 -1.60 15.04
N MET A 113 1.98 -2.57 15.54
CA MET A 113 0.52 -2.47 15.54
C MET A 113 -0.04 -1.57 16.65
N GLN A 114 0.75 -1.24 17.67
CA GLN A 114 0.38 -0.28 18.74
C GLN A 114 0.60 1.19 18.33
N MET A 115 0.60 1.48 17.02
CA MET A 115 0.74 2.84 16.51
C MET A 115 -0.59 3.59 16.65
N ASN A 116 -0.59 4.66 17.45
CA ASN A 116 -1.75 5.53 17.61
C ASN A 116 -1.59 6.74 16.67
N VAL A 117 -2.57 6.95 15.80
CA VAL A 117 -2.57 8.06 14.83
C VAL A 117 -3.61 9.08 15.27
N THR A 118 -3.17 10.30 15.59
CA THR A 118 -4.07 11.43 15.86
C THR A 118 -3.94 12.47 14.76
N VAL A 119 -5.05 12.87 14.16
CA VAL A 119 -5.08 13.96 13.17
C VAL A 119 -5.81 15.15 13.77
N ARG A 120 -5.16 16.32 13.79
CA ARG A 120 -5.73 17.57 14.32
C ARG A 120 -5.80 18.63 13.22
N PRO A 121 -6.98 19.22 12.94
CA PRO A 121 -7.09 20.34 12.03
C PRO A 121 -6.42 21.57 12.63
N THR A 122 -5.62 22.29 11.84
CA THR A 122 -4.91 23.50 12.32
C THR A 122 -5.69 24.80 12.09
N GLY A 123 -6.81 24.73 11.36
CA GLY A 123 -7.58 25.90 10.94
C GLY A 123 -6.90 26.77 9.87
N LYS A 124 -5.66 26.46 9.48
CA LYS A 124 -4.95 27.17 8.42
C LYS A 124 -5.41 26.65 7.06
N THR A 125 -5.78 27.57 6.17
CA THR A 125 -6.12 27.26 4.78
C THR A 125 -5.09 27.85 3.84
N ARG A 126 -4.67 27.08 2.84
CA ARG A 126 -3.76 27.54 1.79
C ARG A 126 -4.36 27.23 0.43
N GLN A 127 -4.24 28.17 -0.50
CA GLN A 127 -4.61 27.94 -1.89
C GLN A 127 -3.42 27.32 -2.62
N ILE A 128 -3.60 26.12 -3.16
CA ILE A 128 -2.60 25.42 -3.96
C ILE A 128 -3.18 25.24 -5.36
N GLY A 129 -2.68 26.04 -6.32
CA GLY A 129 -3.27 26.13 -7.66
C GLY A 129 -4.73 26.63 -7.60
N GLN A 130 -5.66 25.83 -8.10
CA GLN A 130 -7.11 26.14 -8.06
C GLN A 130 -7.82 25.57 -6.81
N TRP A 131 -7.11 24.86 -5.93
CA TRP A 131 -7.71 24.14 -4.81
C TRP A 131 -7.50 24.87 -3.48
N LYS A 132 -8.57 24.93 -2.67
CA LYS A 132 -8.52 25.45 -1.29
C LYS A 132 -8.21 24.30 -0.34
N CYS A 133 -6.96 24.21 0.10
CA CYS A 133 -6.48 23.14 0.98
C CYS A 133 -6.57 23.57 2.46
N HIS A 134 -6.81 22.60 3.35
CA HIS A 134 -6.80 22.78 4.80
C HIS A 134 -5.61 22.03 5.38
N GLN A 135 -4.87 22.67 6.28
CA GLN A 135 -3.69 22.08 6.90
C GLN A 135 -4.07 21.24 8.13
N TYR A 136 -3.52 20.05 8.23
CA TYR A 136 -3.67 19.12 9.35
C TYR A 136 -2.31 18.79 9.98
N ILE A 137 -2.30 18.52 11.28
CA ILE A 137 -1.15 17.92 11.96
C ILE A 137 -1.51 16.48 12.26
N GLN A 138 -0.73 15.56 11.72
CA GLN A 138 -0.79 14.14 12.04
C GLN A 138 0.30 13.82 13.06
N THR A 139 -0.11 13.42 14.27
CA THR A 139 0.78 12.88 15.30
C THR A 139 0.72 11.36 15.23
N LEU A 140 1.87 10.75 15.00
CA LEU A 140 2.06 9.31 15.04
C LEU A 140 2.79 8.96 16.33
N GLU A 141 2.07 8.35 17.28
CA GLU A 141 2.66 7.80 18.49
C GLU A 141 3.11 6.38 18.18
N THR A 142 4.42 6.15 18.17
CA THR A 142 5.02 4.83 17.97
C THR A 142 5.76 4.43 19.24
N ALA A 143 6.04 3.14 19.42
CA ALA A 143 6.87 2.68 20.53
C ALA A 143 8.31 3.23 20.51
N MET A 144 8.76 3.84 19.40
CA MET A 144 10.04 4.54 19.27
C MET A 144 9.94 6.05 19.52
N GLY A 145 8.75 6.56 19.88
CA GLY A 145 8.50 7.98 20.17
C GLY A 145 7.42 8.61 19.27
N ASN A 146 7.15 9.89 19.53
CA ASN A 146 6.12 10.66 18.82
C ASN A 146 6.71 11.38 17.62
N MET A 147 6.14 11.14 16.44
CA MET A 147 6.49 11.86 15.21
C MET A 147 5.32 12.75 14.79
N ASN A 148 5.60 14.02 14.48
CA ASN A 148 4.60 14.97 13.99
C ASN A 148 4.84 15.25 12.51
N PHE A 149 3.78 15.12 11.71
CA PHE A 149 3.76 15.43 10.29
C PHE A 149 2.77 16.56 10.03
N GLU A 150 3.15 17.53 9.19
CA GLU A 150 2.25 18.55 8.68
C GLU A 150 1.72 18.11 7.30
N LEU A 151 0.40 18.05 7.16
CA LEU A 151 -0.33 17.65 5.95
C LEU A 151 -1.11 18.82 5.36
#